data_AF-A0A2G9TF20-F1
#
_entry.id   AF-A0A2G9TF20-F1
#
_cell.length_a   1.000
_cell.length_b   1.000
_cell.length_c   1.000
_cell.angle_alpha   90.00
_cell.angle_beta   90.00
_cell.angle_gamma   90.00
#
_symmetry.space_group_name_H-M   'P 1'
#
loop_
_entity.id
_entity.type
_entity.pdbx_description
1 polymer ?
#
loop_
_entity_poly.entity_id
_entity_poly.type
_entity_poly.pdbx_seq_one_letter_code
_entity_poly.pdbx_strand_id
1 'polypeptide(L)'
;TGIILVSSIHPGDPSLIDSLGEGTLENTALSTLDTFLDQIRNMFPENIIQATFQQVQTYYVPIRPKLQRLNGTSNVSEVVFHKPQLTYTNEMNVLGLKLSIAYTN
;
A
#
# COMPACT_ATOMS: atom_id res chain seq x y z
N THR A 1 -12.90 -14.20 -17.08
CA THR A 1 -13.33 -15.61 -16.89
C THR A 1 -12.24 -16.52 -16.32
N GLY A 2 -10.95 -16.17 -16.38
CA GLY A 2 -9.88 -16.97 -15.75
C GLY A 2 -9.86 -16.98 -14.21
N ILE A 3 -10.22 -15.86 -13.56
CA ILE A 3 -10.20 -15.74 -12.09
C ILE A 3 -11.15 -16.74 -11.42
N ILE A 4 -12.34 -16.96 -11.98
CA ILE A 4 -13.31 -17.92 -11.44
C ILE A 4 -12.76 -19.34 -11.49
N LEU A 5 -12.13 -19.73 -12.61
CA LEU A 5 -11.55 -21.05 -12.79
C LEU A 5 -10.40 -21.28 -11.79
N VAL A 6 -9.48 -20.33 -11.67
CA VAL A 6 -8.36 -20.39 -10.71
C VAL A 6 -8.86 -20.41 -9.26
N SER A 7 -9.85 -19.59 -8.92
CA SER A 7 -10.46 -19.58 -7.58
C SER A 7 -11.28 -20.83 -7.27
N SER A 8 -11.71 -21.59 -8.28
CA SER A 8 -12.47 -22.83 -8.08
C SER A 8 -11.53 -24.02 -7.86
N ILE A 9 -10.46 -24.11 -8.66
CA ILE A 9 -9.54 -25.26 -8.64
C ILE A 9 -8.34 -25.06 -7.72
N HIS A 10 -8.12 -23.85 -7.18
CA HIS A 10 -6.99 -23.45 -6.33
C HIS A 10 -5.66 -24.08 -6.78
N PRO A 11 -5.14 -23.72 -7.96
CA PRO A 11 -3.92 -24.34 -8.48
C PRO A 11 -2.71 -23.92 -7.63
N GLY A 12 -1.95 -24.89 -7.13
CA GLY A 12 -0.87 -24.70 -6.16
C GLY A 12 -1.06 -25.63 -4.95
N ASP A 13 -0.03 -25.80 -4.12
CA ASP A 13 -0.14 -26.61 -2.91
C ASP A 13 -0.47 -25.68 -1.71
N PRO A 14 -1.68 -25.75 -1.13
CA PRO A 14 -2.05 -24.91 0.01
C PRO A 14 -1.20 -25.20 1.25
N SER A 15 -0.66 -26.42 1.38
CA SER A 15 0.16 -26.82 2.53
C SER A 15 1.55 -26.17 2.53
N LEU A 16 2.04 -25.71 1.37
CA LEU A 16 3.24 -24.89 1.28
C LEU A 16 2.99 -23.44 1.77
N ILE A 17 1.75 -22.96 1.72
CA ILE A 17 1.35 -21.63 2.17
C ILE A 17 1.34 -21.56 3.72
N ASP A 18 0.84 -22.61 4.38
CA ASP A 18 0.90 -22.73 5.84
C ASP A 18 2.34 -22.84 6.36
N SER A 19 3.24 -23.48 5.59
CA SER A 19 4.66 -23.62 5.96
C SER A 19 5.49 -22.33 5.75
N LEU A 20 4.96 -21.34 5.02
CA LEU A 20 5.62 -20.03 4.79
C LEU A 20 5.41 -19.03 5.93
N GLY A 21 4.70 -19.42 6.98
CA GLY A 21 4.74 -18.77 8.29
C GLY A 21 3.76 -17.61 8.47
N GLU A 22 3.07 -17.65 9.61
CA GLU A 22 2.29 -16.58 10.27
C GLU A 22 3.08 -15.29 10.56
N GLY A 23 4.27 -15.11 10.00
CA GLY A 23 5.21 -14.04 10.37
C GLY A 23 5.00 -12.70 9.66
N THR A 24 4.02 -12.55 8.78
CA THR A 24 3.88 -11.31 7.97
C THR A 24 2.45 -10.74 7.92
N LEU A 25 1.45 -11.49 8.37
CA LEU A 25 0.04 -11.15 8.11
C LEU A 25 -0.46 -9.87 8.82
N GLU A 26 0.04 -9.54 10.02
CA GLU A 26 -0.37 -8.31 10.71
C GLU A 26 0.05 -7.03 9.96
N ASN A 27 1.23 -7.02 9.33
CA ASN A 27 1.65 -5.89 8.49
C ASN A 27 0.99 -5.93 7.11
N THR A 28 0.72 -7.11 6.55
CA THR A 28 0.04 -7.25 5.26
C THR A 28 -1.42 -6.77 5.31
N ALA A 29 -2.14 -7.02 6.40
CA ALA A 29 -3.52 -6.56 6.57
C ALA A 29 -3.60 -5.02 6.58
N LEU A 30 -2.68 -4.36 7.31
CA LEU A 30 -2.55 -2.90 7.31
C LEU A 30 -2.19 -2.35 5.93
N SER A 31 -1.30 -3.04 5.20
CA SER A 31 -0.90 -2.66 3.83
C SER A 31 -2.01 -2.86 2.77
N THR A 32 -2.89 -3.85 2.94
CA THR A 32 -3.93 -4.17 1.95
C THR A 32 -5.04 -3.13 1.91
N LEU A 33 -5.48 -2.65 3.08
CA LEU A 33 -6.49 -1.59 3.15
C LEU A 33 -5.97 -0.29 2.54
N ASP A 34 -4.73 0.11 2.86
CA ASP A 34 -4.10 1.30 2.27
C ASP A 34 -4.00 1.16 0.74
N THR A 35 -3.61 -0.03 0.25
CA THR A 35 -3.58 -0.30 -1.19
C THR A 35 -4.97 -0.16 -1.81
N PHE A 36 -6.02 -0.66 -1.16
CA PHE A 36 -7.39 -0.48 -1.64
C PHE A 36 -7.83 0.99 -1.66
N LEU A 37 -7.48 1.77 -0.62
CA LEU A 37 -7.75 3.21 -0.57
C LEU A 37 -6.97 3.98 -1.62
N ASP A 38 -5.72 3.60 -1.90
CA ASP A 38 -4.93 4.13 -3.00
C ASP A 38 -5.57 3.83 -4.36
N GLN A 39 -6.12 2.63 -4.55
CA GLN A 39 -6.88 2.29 -5.76
C GLN A 39 -8.11 3.18 -5.92
N ILE A 40 -8.89 3.44 -4.86
CA ILE A 40 -10.05 4.36 -4.93
C ILE A 40 -9.59 5.78 -5.28
N ARG A 41 -8.52 6.28 -4.66
CA ARG A 41 -7.96 7.60 -4.99
C ARG A 41 -7.52 7.67 -6.45
N ASN A 42 -6.88 6.60 -6.93
CA ASN A 42 -6.45 6.50 -8.32
C ASN A 42 -7.63 6.36 -9.30
N MET A 43 -8.80 5.87 -8.90
CA MET A 43 -10.00 5.90 -9.75
C MET A 43 -10.47 7.33 -10.07
N PHE A 44 -10.28 8.27 -9.14
CA PHE A 44 -10.71 9.67 -9.28
C PHE A 44 -9.52 10.62 -9.10
N PRO A 45 -8.62 10.70 -10.10
CA PRO A 45 -7.44 11.55 -9.98
C PRO A 45 -7.84 13.03 -9.88
N GLU A 46 -7.24 13.75 -8.94
CA GLU A 46 -7.45 15.19 -8.76
C GLU A 46 -6.92 16.02 -9.94
N ASN A 47 -5.93 15.51 -10.66
CA ASN A 47 -5.34 16.14 -11.81
C ASN A 47 -5.09 15.11 -12.93
N ILE A 48 -5.73 15.33 -14.09
CA ILE A 48 -5.65 14.43 -15.24
C ILE A 48 -4.26 14.46 -15.87
N ILE A 49 -3.63 15.65 -15.99
CA ILE A 49 -2.29 15.79 -16.58
C ILE A 49 -1.28 15.01 -15.75
N GLN A 50 -1.37 15.12 -14.44
CA GLN A 50 -0.52 14.34 -13.54
C GLN A 50 -0.79 12.84 -13.67
N ALA A 51 -2.06 12.42 -13.72
CA ALA A 51 -2.45 11.03 -13.89
C ALA A 51 -1.89 10.37 -15.16
N THR A 52 -1.51 11.15 -16.18
CA THR A 52 -0.85 10.62 -17.40
C THR A 52 0.56 10.10 -17.16
N PHE A 53 1.25 10.59 -16.13
CA PHE A 53 2.64 10.22 -15.82
C PHE A 53 2.83 9.70 -14.40
N GLN A 54 1.87 9.90 -13.51
CA GLN A 54 1.99 9.62 -12.09
C GLN A 54 0.72 8.99 -11.49
N GLN A 55 0.91 8.17 -10.46
CA GLN A 55 -0.16 7.60 -9.64
C GLN A 55 0.15 7.79 -8.15
N VAL A 56 -0.86 7.70 -7.29
CA VAL A 56 -0.70 7.85 -5.84
C VAL A 56 -0.53 6.48 -5.18
N GLN A 57 0.42 6.40 -4.26
CA GLN A 57 0.65 5.23 -3.42
C GLN A 57 1.00 5.65 -1.98
N THR A 58 0.62 4.84 -1.02
CA THR A 58 0.98 4.98 0.38
C THR A 58 2.33 4.33 0.64
N TYR A 59 3.25 5.11 1.20
CA TYR A 59 4.58 4.66 1.62
C TYR A 59 4.80 4.93 3.11
N TYR A 60 5.49 4.03 3.80
CA TYR A 60 5.68 4.09 5.25
C TYR A 60 7.04 4.69 5.62
N VAL A 61 7.03 5.92 6.12
CA VAL A 61 8.26 6.64 6.48
C VAL A 61 8.60 6.41 7.97
N PRO A 62 9.86 6.05 8.31
CA PRO A 62 10.28 5.89 9.70
C PRO A 62 10.38 7.24 10.40
N ILE A 63 9.61 7.41 11.46
CA ILE A 63 9.66 8.53 12.39
C ILE A 63 10.50 8.10 13.59
N ARG A 64 11.62 8.81 13.80
CA ARG A 64 12.40 8.70 15.04
C ARG A 64 11.84 9.72 16.04
N PRO A 65 11.21 9.29 17.15
CA PRO A 65 10.79 10.22 18.18
C PRO A 65 12.03 10.86 18.80
N LYS A 66 12.09 12.21 18.82
CA LYS A 66 13.14 12.93 19.54
C LYS A 66 12.93 12.73 21.03
N LEU A 67 13.56 11.71 21.61
CA LEU A 67 13.59 11.53 23.06
C LEU A 67 14.50 12.62 23.65
N GLN A 68 13.91 13.66 24.24
CA GLN A 68 14.65 14.58 25.11
C GLN A 68 15.16 13.78 26.31
N ARG A 69 16.45 13.49 26.31
CA ARG A 69 17.13 12.78 27.41
C ARG A 69 17.16 13.68 28.63
N LEU A 70 16.26 13.46 29.58
CA LEU A 70 16.42 13.95 30.95
C LEU A 70 17.29 12.94 31.70
N ASN A 71 18.41 13.44 32.24
CA ASN A 71 19.47 12.74 32.98
C ASN A 71 19.10 11.35 33.54
N GLY A 72 19.78 10.31 33.06
CA GLY A 72 19.76 8.99 33.69
C GLY A 72 19.94 7.85 32.69
N THR A 73 20.86 6.96 32.99
CA THR A 73 21.25 5.77 32.24
C THR A 73 20.04 4.89 31.92
N SER A 74 19.82 4.56 30.64
CA SER A 74 19.12 3.35 30.18
C SER A 74 19.28 3.22 28.67
N ASN A 75 19.56 1.99 28.25
CA ASN A 75 19.71 1.57 26.86
C ASN A 75 18.32 1.62 26.22
N VAL A 76 17.92 2.79 25.75
CA VAL A 76 16.61 2.97 25.10
C VAL A 76 16.75 2.47 23.67
N SER A 77 16.18 1.29 23.41
CA SER A 77 15.90 0.82 22.06
C SER A 77 15.02 1.86 21.37
N GLU A 78 15.56 2.58 20.40
CA GLU A 78 14.85 3.60 19.63
C GLU A 78 13.69 2.91 18.89
N VAL A 79 12.46 3.02 19.40
CA VAL A 79 11.27 2.48 18.72
C VAL A 79 11.02 3.36 17.49
N VAL A 80 11.31 2.82 16.31
CA VAL A 80 11.04 3.48 15.03
C VAL A 80 9.56 3.30 14.70
N PHE A 81 8.80 4.39 14.70
CA PHE A 81 7.39 4.37 14.32
C PHE A 81 7.26 4.62 12.83
N HIS A 82 6.53 3.80 12.09
CA HIS A 82 6.25 4.07 10.68
C HIS A 82 4.92 4.83 10.54
N LYS A 83 4.93 5.93 9.80
CA LYS A 83 3.72 6.68 9.47
C LYS A 83 3.42 6.55 7.97
N PRO A 84 2.16 6.27 7.59
CA PRO A 84 1.76 6.28 6.19
C PRO A 84 1.86 7.71 5.63
N GLN A 85 2.46 7.84 4.46
CA GLN A 85 2.60 9.08 3.72
C GLN A 85 2.30 8.83 2.24
N LEU A 86 1.51 9.73 1.64
CA LEU A 86 1.24 9.66 0.20
C LEU A 86 2.46 10.09 -0.60
N THR A 87 2.77 9.31 -1.62
CA THR A 87 3.81 9.61 -2.59
C THR A 87 3.28 9.47 -4.01
N TYR A 88 3.87 10.22 -4.93
CA TYR A 88 3.60 10.11 -6.35
C TYR A 88 4.68 9.24 -6.99
N THR A 89 4.29 8.13 -7.56
CA THR A 89 5.19 7.27 -8.33
C THR A 89 5.10 7.63 -9.81
N ASN A 90 6.22 7.59 -10.52
CA ASN A 90 6.31 7.92 -11.95
C ASN A 90 5.75 6.77 -12.81
N GLU A 91 4.47 6.48 -12.63
CA GLU A 91 3.71 5.48 -13.37
C GLU A 91 2.38 6.08 -13.84
N MET A 92 1.88 5.65 -14.99
CA MET A 92 0.61 6.15 -15.50
C MET A 92 -0.58 5.55 -14.73
N ASN A 93 -1.46 6.41 -14.21
CA ASN A 93 -2.71 5.98 -13.59
C ASN A 93 -3.77 5.65 -14.67
N VAL A 94 -3.64 4.47 -15.27
CA VAL A 94 -4.52 3.99 -16.36
C VAL A 94 -5.99 3.89 -15.91
N LEU A 95 -6.22 3.50 -14.66
CA LEU A 95 -7.57 3.32 -14.12
C LEU A 95 -8.31 4.66 -14.05
N GLY A 96 -7.68 5.66 -13.46
CA GLY A 96 -8.21 7.02 -13.38
C GLY A 96 -8.45 7.63 -14.75
N LEU A 97 -7.49 7.51 -15.68
CA LEU A 97 -7.64 8.05 -17.04
C LEU A 97 -8.83 7.43 -17.79
N LYS A 98 -9.01 6.11 -17.71
CA LYS A 98 -10.17 5.43 -18.33
C LYS A 98 -11.48 5.94 -17.75
N LEU A 99 -11.53 6.12 -16.43
CA LEU A 99 -12.73 6.58 -15.75
C LEU A 99 -13.04 8.05 -16.07
N SER A 100 -12.04 8.92 -16.09
CA SER A 100 -12.18 10.33 -16.48
C SER A 100 -12.73 10.49 -17.90
N ILE A 101 -12.25 9.68 -18.85
CA ILE A 101 -12.77 9.69 -20.23
C ILE A 101 -14.24 9.24 -20.27
N ALA A 102 -14.60 8.21 -19.50
CA ALA A 102 -15.96 7.67 -19.48
C ALA A 102 -17.00 8.67 -18.93
N TYR A 103 -16.64 9.52 -17.97
CA TYR A 103 -17.54 10.50 -17.34
C TYR A 103 -17.51 11.91 -17.96
N THR A 104 -16.73 12.12 -19.02
CA THR A 104 -16.64 13.42 -19.73
C THR A 104 -17.63 13.52 -20.92
N ASN A 105 -18.47 12.50 -21.16
CA ASN A 105 -19.57 12.55 -22.14
C ASN A 105 -20.92 12.90 -21.49
#